data_AF-A0A8T4GNK3-F1
#
_entry.id   AF-A0A8T4GNK3-F1
#
_cell.length_a   1.000
_cell.length_b   1.000
_cell.length_c   1.000
_cell.angle_alpha   90.00
_cell.angle_beta   90.00
_cell.angle_gamma   90.00
#
_symmetry.space_group_name_H-M   'P 1'
#
loop_
_entity.id
_entity.type
_entity.pdbx_description
1 polymer ?
#
loop_
_entity_poly.entity_id
_entity_poly.type
_entity_poly.pdbx_seq_one_letter_code
_entity_poly.pdbx_strand_id
1 'polypeptide(L)'
;MHTPALHVRAAVFVAGALLAGAVAGVVSTVAPTPFPFAVGLAVAVPVMDVALDPETVPAERERALAVGVVAALCGIVAGCVVGALVLALALGQYATIGLTAAATFLAAEYGGRFVLERIPRA
;
A
#
# COMPACT_ATOMS: atom_id res chain seq x y z
N MET A 1 -8.60 23.69 -4.89
CA MET A 1 -7.96 22.44 -4.41
C MET A 1 -6.51 22.51 -4.84
N HIS A 2 -5.57 22.45 -3.90
CA HIS A 2 -4.14 22.59 -4.19
C HIS A 2 -3.57 21.21 -4.55
N THR A 3 -3.28 21.00 -5.83
CA THR A 3 -2.58 19.81 -6.30
C THR A 3 -1.19 19.77 -5.64
N PRO A 4 -0.76 18.63 -5.06
CA PRO A 4 0.57 18.53 -4.46
C PRO A 4 1.65 18.83 -5.49
N ALA A 5 2.64 19.61 -5.08
CA ALA A 5 3.74 19.98 -5.94
C ALA A 5 4.49 18.73 -6.43
N LEU A 6 5.09 18.82 -7.63
CA LEU A 6 5.71 17.68 -8.30
C LEU A 6 6.82 17.02 -7.46
N HIS A 7 7.54 17.80 -6.64
CA HIS A 7 8.55 17.29 -5.72
C HIS A 7 7.98 16.43 -4.57
N VAL A 8 6.75 16.70 -4.14
CA VAL A 8 6.05 15.90 -3.11
C VAL A 8 5.64 14.55 -3.70
N ARG A 9 5.07 14.57 -4.91
CA ARG A 9 4.68 13.36 -5.64
C ARG A 9 5.90 12.47 -5.92
N ALA A 10 7.00 13.07 -6.37
CA ALA A 10 8.26 12.36 -6.58
C ALA A 10 8.82 11.76 -5.28
N ALA A 11 8.73 12.47 -4.16
CA ALA A 11 9.19 11.95 -2.87
C ALA A 11 8.39 10.72 -2.43
N VAL A 12 7.05 10.74 -2.56
CA VAL A 12 6.19 9.59 -2.25
C VAL A 12 6.48 8.43 -3.21
N PHE A 13 6.65 8.71 -4.50
CA PHE A 13 7.00 7.70 -5.50
C PHE A 13 8.33 7.01 -5.18
N VAL A 14 9.38 7.78 -4.88
CA VAL A 14 10.71 7.24 -4.58
C VAL A 14 10.71 6.47 -3.26
N ALA A 15 10.08 7.03 -2.21
CA ALA A 15 9.98 6.35 -0.91
C ALA A 15 9.18 5.05 -1.04
N GLY A 16 8.04 5.08 -1.74
CA GLY A 16 7.22 3.92 -2.04
C GLY A 16 7.98 2.87 -2.85
N ALA A 17 8.63 3.25 -3.94
CA ALA A 17 9.39 2.32 -4.79
C ALA A 17 10.54 1.64 -4.02
N LEU A 18 11.27 2.39 -3.19
CA LEU A 18 12.36 1.85 -2.36
C LEU A 18 11.83 0.89 -1.29
N LEU A 19 10.74 1.25 -0.60
CA LEU A 19 10.08 0.38 0.37
C LEU A 19 9.54 -0.88 -0.30
N ALA A 20 8.88 -0.76 -1.44
CA ALA A 20 8.34 -1.88 -2.20
C ALA A 20 9.46 -2.85 -2.60
N GLY A 21 10.53 -2.33 -3.20
CA GLY A 21 11.67 -3.13 -3.62
C GLY A 21 12.38 -3.83 -2.47
N ALA A 22 12.61 -3.12 -1.36
CA ALA A 22 13.25 -3.68 -0.18
C ALA A 22 12.39 -4.76 0.48
N VAL A 23 11.11 -4.50 0.73
CA VAL A 23 10.23 -5.45 1.42
C VAL A 23 9.89 -6.63 0.49
N ALA A 24 9.65 -6.42 -0.81
CA ALA A 24 9.46 -7.51 -1.76
C ALA A 24 10.72 -8.38 -1.90
N GLY A 25 11.91 -7.76 -1.93
CA GLY A 25 13.18 -8.48 -1.96
C GLY A 25 13.38 -9.36 -0.72
N VAL A 26 13.11 -8.82 0.47
CA VAL A 26 13.20 -9.62 1.71
C VAL A 26 12.13 -10.70 1.74
N VAL A 27 10.85 -10.35 1.54
CA VAL A 27 9.72 -11.28 1.67
C VAL A 27 9.77 -12.39 0.62
N SER A 28 10.20 -12.10 -0.62
CA SER A 28 10.37 -13.13 -1.66
C SER A 28 11.45 -14.17 -1.34
N THR A 29 12.40 -13.85 -0.44
CA THR A 29 13.43 -14.81 -0.01
C THR A 29 13.01 -15.66 1.18
N VAL A 30 11.98 -15.26 1.93
CA VAL A 30 11.59 -15.91 3.19
C VAL A 30 10.17 -16.48 3.21
N ALA A 31 9.30 -16.08 2.29
CA ALA A 31 7.89 -16.47 2.28
C ALA A 31 7.38 -16.84 0.87
N PRO A 32 6.54 -17.88 0.73
CA PRO A 32 5.97 -18.28 -0.55
C PRO A 32 4.86 -17.32 -1.01
N THR A 33 4.36 -17.51 -2.23
CA THR A 33 3.14 -16.83 -2.68
C THR A 33 1.96 -17.19 -1.75
N PRO A 34 1.06 -16.23 -1.42
CA PRO A 34 0.88 -14.91 -2.01
C PRO A 34 1.56 -13.75 -1.24
N PHE A 35 2.39 -13.99 -0.24
CA PHE A 35 2.90 -12.94 0.65
C PHE A 35 3.76 -11.87 -0.04
N PRO A 36 4.73 -12.20 -0.93
CA PRO A 36 5.49 -11.18 -1.66
C PRO A 36 4.59 -10.32 -2.57
N PHE A 37 3.53 -10.93 -3.11
CA PHE A 37 2.58 -10.24 -3.96
C PHE A 37 1.71 -9.26 -3.17
N ALA A 38 1.19 -9.66 -2.00
CA ALA A 38 0.45 -8.79 -1.09
C ALA A 38 1.28 -7.56 -0.70
N VAL A 39 2.54 -7.78 -0.31
CA VAL A 39 3.46 -6.71 0.04
C VAL A 39 3.71 -5.77 -1.13
N GLY A 40 4.03 -6.31 -2.31
CA GLY A 40 4.29 -5.51 -3.50
C GLY A 40 3.08 -4.64 -3.88
N LEU A 41 1.88 -5.23 -3.83
CA LEU A 41 0.63 -4.52 -4.12
C LEU A 41 0.39 -3.41 -3.09
N ALA A 42 0.52 -3.69 -1.79
CA ALA A 42 0.28 -2.72 -0.73
C ALA A 42 1.11 -1.43 -0.87
N VAL A 43 2.37 -1.55 -1.31
CA VAL A 43 3.24 -0.40 -1.52
C VAL A 43 3.00 0.28 -2.87
N ALA A 44 2.49 -0.45 -3.86
CA ALA A 44 2.11 0.12 -5.15
C ALA A 44 0.87 1.03 -5.06
N VAL A 45 -0.10 0.73 -4.19
CA VAL A 45 -1.35 1.50 -4.07
C VAL A 45 -1.10 2.99 -3.80
N PRO A 46 -0.33 3.40 -2.76
CA PRO A 46 -0.06 4.82 -2.52
C PRO A 46 0.67 5.50 -3.69
N VAL A 47 1.50 4.76 -4.42
CA VAL A 47 2.23 5.27 -5.58
C VAL A 47 1.28 5.51 -6.77
N MET A 48 0.31 4.61 -6.96
CA MET A 48 -0.74 4.75 -7.96
C MET A 48 -1.65 5.95 -7.65
N ASP A 49 -2.06 6.13 -6.39
CA ASP A 49 -2.90 7.26 -5.99
C ASP A 49 -2.23 8.60 -6.29
N VAL A 50 -0.93 8.71 -6.05
CA VAL A 50 -0.13 9.90 -6.39
C VAL A 50 -0.09 10.17 -7.90
N ALA A 51 -0.12 9.12 -8.72
CA ALA A 51 -0.04 9.23 -10.17
C ALA A 51 -1.41 9.52 -10.81
N LEU A 52 -2.43 8.78 -10.40
CA LEU A 52 -3.78 8.77 -10.99
C LEU A 52 -4.67 9.86 -10.39
N ASP A 53 -4.65 10.01 -9.06
CA ASP A 53 -5.55 10.89 -8.32
C ASP A 53 -4.77 11.81 -7.37
N PRO A 54 -3.88 12.68 -7.88
CA PRO A 54 -3.01 13.51 -7.06
C PRO A 54 -3.77 14.46 -6.12
N GLU A 55 -5.03 14.75 -6.41
CA GLU A 55 -5.89 15.59 -5.56
C GLU A 55 -6.24 14.96 -4.21
N THR A 56 -6.13 13.63 -4.11
CA THR A 56 -6.37 12.88 -2.85
C THR A 56 -5.15 12.89 -1.91
N VAL A 57 -4.00 13.34 -2.41
CA VAL A 57 -2.73 13.31 -1.68
C VAL A 57 -2.47 14.67 -1.01
N PRO A 58 -2.02 14.69 0.26
CA PRO A 58 -1.69 15.93 0.96
C PRO A 58 -0.64 16.76 0.21
N ALA A 59 -0.80 18.10 0.23
CA ALA A 59 0.17 19.02 -0.35
C ALA A 59 1.48 19.08 0.44
N GLU A 60 1.44 18.80 1.75
CA GLU A 60 2.59 18.75 2.64
C GLU A 60 3.34 17.42 2.50
N ARG A 61 4.65 17.48 2.26
CA ARG A 61 5.49 16.29 2.05
C ARG A 61 5.43 15.29 3.19
N GLU A 62 5.60 15.76 4.43
CA GLU A 62 5.65 14.88 5.61
C GLU A 62 4.32 14.13 5.79
N ARG A 63 3.21 14.85 5.58
CA ARG A 63 1.88 14.28 5.68
C ARG A 63 1.58 13.29 4.55
N ALA A 64 1.99 13.61 3.32
CA ALA A 64 1.84 12.70 2.18
C ALA A 64 2.62 11.40 2.39
N LEU A 65 3.84 11.49 2.92
CA LEU A 65 4.65 10.32 3.27
C LEU A 65 4.01 9.52 4.41
N ALA A 66 3.55 10.17 5.48
CA ALA A 66 2.91 9.48 6.61
C ALA A 66 1.65 8.73 6.17
N VAL A 67 0.77 9.37 5.38
CA VAL A 67 -0.43 8.74 4.82
C VAL A 67 -0.07 7.54 3.94
N GLY A 68 0.90 7.71 3.02
CA GLY A 68 1.32 6.63 2.12
C GLY A 68 1.96 5.45 2.85
N VAL A 69 2.78 5.71 3.88
CA VAL A 69 3.39 4.66 4.69
C VAL A 69 2.34 3.90 5.49
N VAL A 70 1.40 4.59 6.13
CA VAL A 70 0.35 3.91 6.91
C VAL A 70 -0.59 3.12 6.00
N ALA A 71 -0.98 3.66 4.84
CA ALA A 71 -1.72 2.93 3.82
C ALA A 71 -1.00 1.63 3.43
N ALA A 72 0.29 1.71 3.11
CA ALA A 72 1.09 0.53 2.78
C ALA A 72 1.15 -0.49 3.93
N LEU A 73 1.35 -0.04 5.17
CA LEU A 73 1.38 -0.92 6.34
C LEU A 73 0.04 -1.62 6.57
N CYS A 74 -1.08 -0.90 6.44
CA CYS A 74 -2.42 -1.48 6.53
C CYS A 74 -2.64 -2.55 5.45
N GLY A 75 -2.25 -2.26 4.20
CA GLY A 75 -2.29 -3.22 3.09
C GLY A 75 -1.45 -4.46 3.36
N ILE A 76 -0.21 -4.31 3.83
CA ILE A 76 0.69 -5.43 4.16
C ILE A 76 0.07 -6.32 5.23
N VAL A 77 -0.38 -5.75 6.35
CA VAL A 77 -0.93 -6.52 7.47
C VAL A 77 -2.18 -7.28 7.03
N ALA A 78 -3.14 -6.60 6.39
CA ALA A 78 -4.37 -7.23 5.94
C ALA A 78 -4.12 -8.30 4.87
N GLY A 79 -3.26 -7.99 3.89
CA GLY A 79 -2.88 -8.91 2.82
C GLY A 79 -2.20 -10.18 3.35
N CYS A 80 -1.29 -10.05 4.31
CA CYS A 80 -0.65 -11.20 4.95
C CYS A 80 -1.63 -12.03 5.78
N VAL A 81 -2.51 -11.39 6.56
CA VAL A 81 -3.53 -12.09 7.36
C VAL A 81 -4.50 -12.85 6.46
N VAL A 82 -5.05 -12.19 5.44
CA VAL A 82 -5.97 -12.82 4.49
C VAL A 82 -5.27 -13.90 3.68
N GLY A 83 -4.04 -13.64 3.21
CA GLY A 83 -3.24 -14.63 2.50
C GLY A 83 -3.00 -15.89 3.32
N ALA A 84 -2.70 -15.75 4.62
CA ALA A 84 -2.54 -16.88 5.53
C ALA A 84 -3.85 -17.66 5.75
N LEU A 85 -4.96 -16.94 5.96
CA LEU A 85 -6.29 -17.55 6.12
C LEU A 85 -6.72 -18.32 4.87
N VAL A 86 -6.55 -17.71 3.70
CA VAL A 86 -6.99 -18.29 2.42
C VAL A 86 -6.11 -19.47 2.01
N LEU A 87 -4.79 -19.43 2.30
CA LEU A 87 -3.91 -20.60 2.17
C LEU A 87 -4.36 -21.76 3.07
N ALA A 88 -4.77 -21.48 4.31
CA ALA A 88 -5.27 -22.50 5.23
C ALA A 88 -6.58 -23.15 4.74
N LEU A 89 -7.38 -22.43 3.95
CA LEU A 89 -8.61 -22.94 3.33
C LEU A 89 -8.37 -23.76 2.05
N ALA A 90 -7.12 -23.88 1.59
CA ALA A 90 -6.74 -24.60 0.38
C ALA A 90 -7.55 -24.18 -0.87
N LEU A 91 -7.94 -22.91 -0.93
CA LEU A 91 -8.62 -22.35 -2.09
C LEU A 91 -7.66 -22.39 -3.30
N GLY A 92 -8.19 -22.70 -4.49
CA GLY A 92 -7.39 -22.78 -5.71
C GLY A 92 -6.54 -21.51 -5.92
N GLN A 93 -5.38 -21.66 -6.57
CA GLN A 93 -4.35 -20.61 -6.65
C GLN A 93 -4.89 -19.23 -7.09
N TYR A 94 -5.80 -19.20 -8.07
CA TYR A 94 -6.42 -17.95 -8.54
C TYR A 94 -7.29 -17.27 -7.48
N ALA A 95 -8.09 -18.03 -6.74
CA ALA A 95 -8.91 -17.49 -5.65
C ALA A 95 -8.03 -16.95 -4.52
N THR A 96 -6.94 -17.67 -4.21
CA THR A 96 -5.97 -17.26 -3.19
C THR A 96 -5.30 -15.94 -3.52
N ILE A 97 -4.81 -15.80 -4.75
CA ILE A 97 -4.19 -14.55 -5.21
C ILE A 97 -5.23 -13.42 -5.27
N GLY A 98 -6.40 -13.68 -5.87
CA GLY A 98 -7.44 -12.66 -6.05
C GLY A 98 -7.99 -12.10 -4.73
N LEU A 99 -8.30 -12.96 -3.76
CA LEU A 99 -8.80 -12.52 -2.46
C LEU A 99 -7.73 -11.78 -1.66
N THR A 100 -6.49 -12.25 -1.73
CA THR A 100 -5.35 -11.57 -1.10
C THR A 100 -5.14 -10.19 -1.73
N ALA A 101 -5.20 -10.08 -3.06
CA ALA A 101 -5.09 -8.82 -3.79
C ALA A 101 -6.17 -7.83 -3.35
N ALA A 102 -7.43 -8.28 -3.35
CA ALA A 102 -8.58 -7.45 -3.01
C ALA A 102 -8.50 -6.93 -1.57
N ALA A 103 -8.18 -7.81 -0.61
CA ALA A 103 -8.04 -7.42 0.78
C ALA A 103 -6.90 -6.42 0.99
N THR A 104 -5.76 -6.66 0.34
CA THR A 104 -4.59 -5.76 0.40
C THR A 104 -4.93 -4.38 -0.14
N PHE A 105 -5.56 -4.32 -1.32
CA PHE A 105 -5.93 -3.07 -1.97
C PHE A 105 -6.89 -2.25 -1.11
N LEU A 106 -7.99 -2.87 -0.66
CA LEU A 106 -8.98 -2.21 0.17
C LEU A 106 -8.36 -1.71 1.47
N ALA A 107 -7.56 -2.52 2.16
CA ALA A 107 -6.92 -2.12 3.40
C ALA A 107 -5.93 -0.95 3.21
N ALA A 108 -5.23 -0.90 2.07
CA ALA A 108 -4.36 0.21 1.74
C ALA A 108 -5.15 1.51 1.51
N GLU A 109 -6.22 1.48 0.70
CA GLU A 109 -7.09 2.65 0.48
C GLU A 109 -7.72 3.16 1.79
N TYR A 110 -8.36 2.26 2.55
CA TYR A 110 -9.03 2.64 3.79
C TYR A 110 -8.05 3.11 4.86
N GLY A 111 -6.85 2.50 4.93
CA GLY A 111 -5.78 2.96 5.81
C GLY A 111 -5.34 4.39 5.50
N GLY A 112 -5.16 4.71 4.21
CA GLY A 112 -4.83 6.05 3.76
C GLY A 112 -5.91 7.09 4.11
N ARG A 113 -7.18 6.77 3.84
CA ARG A 113 -8.33 7.64 4.16
C ARG A 113 -8.46 7.91 5.66
N PHE A 114 -8.31 6.88 6.48
CA PHE A 114 -8.40 7.01 7.93
C PHE A 114 -7.35 7.95 8.52
N VAL A 115 -6.12 7.92 7.99
CA VAL A 115 -5.06 8.83 8.43
C VAL A 115 -5.31 10.26 7.92
N LEU A 116 -5.79 10.41 6.69
CA LEU A 116 -6.15 11.72 6.13
C LEU A 116 -7.17 12.46 7.00
N GLU A 117 -8.16 11.75 7.53
CA GLU A 117 -9.22 12.29 8.39
C GLU A 117 -8.71 12.70 9.78
N ARG A 118 -7.60 12.11 10.26
CA ARG A 118 -7.10 12.31 11.63
C ARG A 118 -5.92 13.27 11.77
N ILE A 119 -5.16 13.52 10.71
CA ILE A 119 -4.08 14.51 10.75
C ILE A 119 -4.68 15.89 10.43
N PRO A 120 -4.70 16.88 11.33
CA PRO A 120 -5.17 18.23 11.01
C PRO A 120 -4.25 18.91 9.99
N ARG A 121 -4.79 19.83 9.17
CA ARG A 121 -3.97 20.72 8.33
C ARG A 121 -3.29 21.75 9.25
N ALA A 122 -1.98 21.90 9.13
CA ALA A 122 -1.24 22.92 9.86
C ALA A 122 -1.52 24.32 9.27
#